data_AF-A0A8H9G9P9-F1
#
_entry.id   AF-A0A8H9G9P9-F1
#
_cell.length_a   1.000
_cell.length_b   1.000
_cell.length_c   1.000
_cell.angle_alpha   90.00
_cell.angle_beta   90.00
_cell.angle_gamma   90.00
#
_symmetry.space_group_name_H-M   'P 1'
#
loop_
_entity.id
_entity.type
_entity.pdbx_description
1 polymer ?
#
loop_
_entity_poly.entity_id
_entity_poly.type
_entity_poly.pdbx_seq_one_letter_code
_entity_poly.pdbx_strand_id
1 'polypeptide(L)'
;MIYRFQVLKQADVVLALFLQGHEFTAAEKRRDFDYYDALTTGDSTLSAVVQSIMAAEVGYCELAEQYFQTALYVDLADLHGNTTDGVHIASTGGIWGALVNGFGGMRDHGGRMTFNPRLPQSWERITYRLTVRGSRVKVDLEQDTLTFTIEHGEGFTVWVHNQQWDLSADQPTVVPLPHQGPRMTGRAPTTSDIQGTLRADGSVITASIPTISLERQFEADETTA
;
A
#
# COMPACT_ATOMS: atom_id res chain seq x y z
N MET A 1 13.86 20.50 -12.46
CA MET A 1 14.60 19.45 -13.19
C MET A 1 14.70 18.25 -12.27
N ILE A 2 13.85 17.22 -12.43
CA ILE A 2 13.75 16.09 -11.48
C ILE A 2 14.47 14.82 -11.95
N TYR A 3 14.72 14.66 -13.25
CA TYR A 3 15.23 13.42 -13.86
C TYR A 3 16.65 12.99 -13.45
N ARG A 4 17.42 13.87 -12.81
CA ARG A 4 18.76 13.56 -12.29
C ARG A 4 18.76 13.23 -10.80
N PHE A 5 17.59 13.27 -10.17
CA PHE A 5 17.39 13.00 -8.76
C PHE A 5 16.60 11.71 -8.57
N GLN A 6 16.80 11.08 -7.42
CA GLN A 6 16.09 9.86 -7.07
C GLN A 6 14.77 10.23 -6.40
N VAL A 7 13.84 10.71 -7.21
CA VAL A 7 12.51 11.13 -6.78
C VAL A 7 11.49 10.43 -7.66
N LEU A 8 10.62 9.64 -7.04
CA LEU A 8 9.54 8.95 -7.71
C LEU A 8 8.25 9.74 -7.55
N LYS A 9 7.55 9.96 -8.68
CA LYS A 9 6.21 10.59 -8.66
C LYS A 9 5.18 9.68 -7.99
N GLN A 10 5.29 8.38 -8.22
CA GLN A 10 4.31 7.38 -7.80
C GLN A 10 4.99 6.02 -7.62
N ALA A 11 4.28 5.10 -6.96
CA ALA A 11 4.69 3.71 -6.85
C ALA A 11 5.03 3.08 -8.23
N ASP A 12 6.27 2.61 -8.36
CA ASP A 12 6.80 1.93 -9.56
C ASP A 12 7.20 0.48 -9.20
N VAL A 13 8.40 0.28 -8.62
CA VAL A 13 8.81 -1.05 -8.11
C VAL A 13 7.81 -1.57 -7.08
N VAL A 14 7.32 -0.72 -6.19
CA VAL A 14 6.30 -1.08 -5.19
C VAL A 14 5.00 -1.57 -5.85
N LEU A 15 4.63 -1.04 -7.01
CA LEU A 15 3.49 -1.55 -7.79
C LEU A 15 3.79 -2.93 -8.39
N ALA A 16 5.02 -3.18 -8.86
CA ALA A 16 5.42 -4.49 -9.34
C ALA A 16 5.37 -5.56 -8.23
N LEU A 17 5.78 -5.22 -6.99
CA LEU A 17 5.66 -6.10 -5.84
C LEU A 17 4.20 -6.48 -5.53
N PHE A 18 3.26 -5.56 -5.78
CA PHE A 18 1.84 -5.83 -5.63
C PHE A 18 1.33 -6.76 -6.75
N LEU A 19 1.56 -6.39 -8.01
CA LEU A 19 1.00 -7.09 -9.17
C LEU A 19 1.62 -8.49 -9.38
N GLN A 20 2.90 -8.66 -9.05
CA GLN A 20 3.66 -9.90 -9.20
C GLN A 20 4.10 -10.46 -7.85
N GLY A 21 3.30 -10.28 -6.81
CA GLY A 21 3.70 -10.59 -5.43
C GLY A 21 4.11 -12.04 -5.15
N HIS A 22 3.79 -13.00 -6.00
CA HIS A 22 4.22 -14.40 -5.82
C HIS A 22 5.67 -14.66 -6.32
N GLU A 23 6.25 -13.73 -7.08
CA GLU A 23 7.63 -13.80 -7.59
C GLU A 23 8.67 -13.32 -6.55
N PHE A 24 8.22 -12.74 -5.44
CA PHE A 24 9.10 -12.12 -4.43
C PHE A 24 8.85 -12.72 -3.05
N THR A 25 9.92 -12.93 -2.31
CA THR A 25 9.85 -13.28 -0.89
C THR A 25 9.37 -12.09 -0.06
N ALA A 26 8.83 -12.37 1.13
CA ALA A 26 8.43 -11.31 2.07
C ALA A 26 9.61 -10.39 2.46
N ALA A 27 10.83 -10.92 2.51
CA ALA A 27 12.04 -10.15 2.82
C ALA A 27 12.45 -9.21 1.68
N GLU A 28 12.33 -9.64 0.42
CA GLU A 28 12.56 -8.80 -0.76
C GLU A 28 11.52 -7.67 -0.82
N LYS A 29 10.23 -8.01 -0.70
CA LYS A 29 9.17 -7.01 -0.70
C LYS A 29 9.37 -5.93 0.37
N ARG A 30 9.76 -6.33 1.57
CA ARG A 30 10.03 -5.39 2.66
C ARG A 30 11.21 -4.49 2.35
N ARG A 31 12.33 -5.06 1.89
CA ARG A 31 13.54 -4.28 1.56
C ARG A 31 13.26 -3.26 0.45
N ASP A 32 12.54 -3.68 -0.58
CA ASP A 32 12.18 -2.82 -1.69
C ASP A 32 11.18 -1.74 -1.26
N PHE A 33 10.18 -2.08 -0.43
CA PHE A 33 9.27 -1.10 0.15
C PHE A 33 10.03 -0.06 0.99
N ASP A 34 10.86 -0.50 1.94
CA ASP A 34 11.68 0.34 2.81
C ASP A 34 12.55 1.34 2.03
N TYR A 35 13.01 0.95 0.84
CA TYR A 35 13.85 1.80 -0.02
C TYR A 35 13.02 2.73 -0.93
N TYR A 36 12.06 2.19 -1.68
CA TYR A 36 11.36 2.95 -2.72
C TYR A 36 10.22 3.82 -2.18
N ASP A 37 9.58 3.44 -1.08
CA ASP A 37 8.54 4.25 -0.45
C ASP A 37 9.12 5.61 0.00
N ALA A 38 10.30 5.57 0.62
CA ALA A 38 11.07 6.75 1.05
C ALA A 38 11.46 7.70 -0.10
N LEU A 39 11.47 7.23 -1.35
CA LEU A 39 11.78 8.04 -2.54
C LEU A 39 10.50 8.51 -3.27
N THR A 40 9.32 8.05 -2.84
CA THR A 40 8.04 8.31 -3.51
C THR A 40 7.35 9.51 -2.89
N THR A 41 7.10 10.53 -3.70
CA THR A 41 6.50 11.81 -3.29
C THR A 41 5.00 11.73 -3.03
N GLY A 42 4.30 10.82 -3.70
CA GLY A 42 2.85 10.71 -3.57
C GLY A 42 2.05 11.70 -4.43
N ASP A 43 2.71 12.41 -5.37
CA ASP A 43 2.08 13.39 -6.28
C ASP A 43 1.03 12.78 -7.24
N SER A 44 0.83 11.46 -7.18
CA SER A 44 -0.22 10.74 -7.89
C SER A 44 -1.16 10.11 -6.87
N THR A 45 -2.46 10.36 -7.03
CA THR A 45 -3.51 9.82 -6.13
C THR A 45 -3.60 8.29 -6.15
N LEU A 46 -3.08 7.65 -7.19
CA LEU A 46 -2.96 6.19 -7.28
C LEU A 46 -1.79 5.64 -6.43
N SER A 47 -0.79 6.46 -6.15
CA SER A 47 0.38 6.05 -5.36
C SER A 47 -0.01 5.65 -3.95
N ALA A 48 -0.79 6.49 -3.25
CA ALA A 48 -1.24 6.23 -1.89
C ALA A 48 -2.00 4.90 -1.75
N VAL A 49 -2.81 4.52 -2.75
CA VAL A 49 -3.49 3.22 -2.76
C VAL A 49 -2.50 2.06 -2.75
N VAL A 50 -1.52 2.08 -3.66
CA VAL A 50 -0.54 1.00 -3.80
C VAL A 50 0.36 0.94 -2.57
N GLN A 51 0.78 2.10 -2.06
CA GLN A 51 1.58 2.21 -0.84
C GLN A 51 0.81 1.70 0.37
N SER A 52 -0.50 1.97 0.48
CA SER A 52 -1.36 1.40 1.53
C SER A 52 -1.40 -0.13 1.48
N ILE A 53 -1.63 -0.71 0.29
CA ILE A 53 -1.67 -2.17 0.10
C ILE A 53 -0.34 -2.81 0.52
N MET A 54 0.78 -2.26 0.04
CA MET A 54 2.09 -2.85 0.30
C MET A 54 2.55 -2.61 1.74
N ALA A 55 2.29 -1.45 2.33
CA ALA A 55 2.56 -1.17 3.74
C ALA A 55 1.84 -2.18 4.65
N ALA A 56 0.58 -2.50 4.35
CA ALA A 56 -0.17 -3.52 5.08
C ALA A 56 0.51 -4.89 4.95
N GLU A 57 0.89 -5.27 3.73
CA GLU A 57 1.51 -6.56 3.44
C GLU A 57 2.85 -6.75 4.16
N VAL A 58 3.71 -5.71 4.17
CA VAL A 58 5.03 -5.76 4.81
C VAL A 58 4.99 -5.49 6.32
N GLY A 59 3.82 -5.15 6.87
CA GLY A 59 3.57 -5.05 8.30
C GLY A 59 3.60 -3.65 8.90
N TYR A 60 3.73 -2.58 8.10
CA TYR A 60 3.60 -1.20 8.57
C TYR A 60 2.13 -0.79 8.67
N CYS A 61 1.42 -1.36 9.66
CA CYS A 61 -0.04 -1.22 9.78
C CYS A 61 -0.51 0.24 9.90
N GLU A 62 0.15 1.06 10.72
CA GLU A 62 -0.21 2.47 10.91
C GLU A 62 0.01 3.27 9.63
N LEU A 63 1.13 3.04 8.93
CA LEU A 63 1.42 3.69 7.67
C LEU A 63 0.43 3.28 6.57
N ALA A 64 0.02 2.01 6.56
CA ALA A 64 -0.99 1.52 5.63
C ALA A 64 -2.33 2.24 5.82
N GLU A 65 -2.74 2.48 7.06
CA GLU A 65 -3.94 3.23 7.41
C GLU A 65 -3.81 4.72 7.04
N GLN A 66 -2.65 5.33 7.28
CA GLN A 66 -2.38 6.71 6.86
C GLN A 66 -2.51 6.86 5.33
N TYR A 67 -1.85 5.99 4.56
CA TYR A 67 -1.98 6.01 3.10
C TYR A 67 -3.41 5.75 2.62
N PHE A 68 -4.13 4.85 3.28
CA PHE A 68 -5.54 4.60 3.00
C PHE A 68 -6.40 5.85 3.21
N GLN A 69 -6.21 6.55 4.34
CA GLN A 69 -6.94 7.78 4.64
C GLN A 69 -6.59 8.90 3.63
N THR A 70 -5.31 9.05 3.28
CA THR A 70 -4.89 10.00 2.24
C THR A 70 -5.61 9.73 0.92
N ALA A 71 -5.68 8.46 0.47
CA ALA A 71 -6.40 8.09 -0.75
C ALA A 71 -7.91 8.30 -0.61
N LEU A 72 -8.50 7.96 0.53
CA LEU A 72 -9.94 8.08 0.80
C LEU A 72 -10.41 9.54 0.77
N TYR A 73 -9.62 10.44 1.35
CA TYR A 73 -9.97 11.85 1.49
C TYR A 73 -9.43 12.75 0.38
N VAL A 74 -8.70 12.20 -0.61
CA VAL A 74 -8.02 13.01 -1.63
C VAL A 74 -8.96 13.98 -2.33
N ASP A 75 -10.16 13.52 -2.71
CA ASP A 75 -11.18 14.35 -3.34
C ASP A 75 -12.15 14.97 -2.33
N LEU A 76 -12.50 14.25 -1.25
CA LEU A 76 -13.46 14.74 -0.25
C LEU A 76 -12.92 15.95 0.54
N ALA A 77 -11.61 16.02 0.73
CA ALA A 77 -10.93 17.09 1.43
C ALA A 77 -10.04 17.94 0.50
N ASP A 78 -10.14 17.74 -0.82
CA ASP A 78 -9.36 18.45 -1.85
C ASP A 78 -7.86 18.53 -1.51
N LEU A 79 -7.27 17.39 -1.10
CA LEU A 79 -5.89 17.36 -0.56
C LEU A 79 -4.84 17.81 -1.59
N HIS A 80 -5.16 17.71 -2.88
CA HIS A 80 -4.30 18.12 -3.98
C HIS A 80 -4.66 19.50 -4.55
N GLY A 81 -5.75 20.14 -4.07
CA GLY A 81 -6.19 21.46 -4.52
C GLY A 81 -6.68 21.51 -5.98
N ASN A 82 -7.11 20.37 -6.52
CA ASN A 82 -7.46 20.20 -7.93
C ASN A 82 -8.71 19.34 -8.15
N THR A 83 -9.51 19.03 -7.10
CA THR A 83 -10.75 18.25 -7.26
C THR A 83 -11.77 18.94 -8.16
N THR A 84 -11.72 20.27 -8.29
CA THR A 84 -12.55 21.04 -9.24
C THR A 84 -12.29 20.66 -10.70
N ASP A 85 -11.10 20.13 -11.00
CA ASP A 85 -10.72 19.68 -12.34
C ASP A 85 -11.26 18.27 -12.65
N GLY A 86 -11.72 17.55 -11.61
CA GLY A 86 -12.35 16.23 -11.71
C GLY A 86 -11.98 15.33 -10.53
N VAL A 87 -12.85 14.35 -10.26
CA VAL A 87 -12.61 13.30 -9.25
C VAL A 87 -11.56 12.32 -9.75
N HIS A 88 -10.67 11.87 -8.87
CA HIS A 88 -9.61 10.92 -9.19
C HIS A 88 -10.14 9.48 -9.25
N ILE A 89 -10.87 9.13 -10.32
CA ILE A 89 -11.58 7.85 -10.47
C ILE A 89 -10.68 6.61 -10.23
N ALA A 90 -9.41 6.66 -10.67
CA ALA A 90 -8.47 5.56 -10.43
C ALA A 90 -8.20 5.36 -8.92
N SER A 91 -8.10 6.45 -8.16
CA SER A 91 -7.96 6.40 -6.70
C SER A 91 -9.25 5.88 -6.05
N THR A 92 -10.42 6.33 -6.53
CA THR A 92 -11.72 5.85 -6.05
C THR A 92 -11.87 4.33 -6.17
N GLY A 93 -11.52 3.75 -7.32
CA GLY A 93 -11.49 2.29 -7.49
C GLY A 93 -10.40 1.64 -6.64
N GLY A 94 -9.27 2.32 -6.47
CA GLY A 94 -8.17 1.90 -5.63
C GLY A 94 -8.49 1.76 -4.14
N ILE A 95 -9.41 2.58 -3.59
CA ILE A 95 -9.89 2.47 -2.20
C ILE A 95 -10.43 1.06 -1.92
N TRP A 96 -11.21 0.49 -2.83
CA TRP A 96 -11.68 -0.90 -2.72
C TRP A 96 -10.51 -1.89 -2.74
N GLY A 97 -9.52 -1.63 -3.60
CA GLY A 97 -8.28 -2.41 -3.64
C GLY A 97 -7.52 -2.37 -2.31
N ALA A 98 -7.40 -1.21 -1.65
CA ALA A 98 -6.76 -1.10 -0.35
C ALA A 98 -7.49 -1.91 0.74
N LEU A 99 -8.83 -1.89 0.73
CA LEU A 99 -9.64 -2.68 1.65
C LEU A 99 -9.47 -4.20 1.42
N VAL A 100 -9.57 -4.65 0.17
CA VAL A 100 -9.63 -6.08 -0.18
C VAL A 100 -8.24 -6.70 -0.33
N ASN A 101 -7.36 -6.04 -1.09
CA ASN A 101 -6.01 -6.51 -1.36
C ASN A 101 -5.05 -6.10 -0.23
N GLY A 102 -5.21 -4.93 0.36
CA GLY A 102 -4.37 -4.49 1.50
C GLY A 102 -4.79 -5.18 2.79
N PHE A 103 -5.88 -4.71 3.42
CA PHE A 103 -6.31 -5.20 4.74
C PHE A 103 -6.92 -6.60 4.70
N GLY A 104 -7.71 -6.91 3.68
CA GLY A 104 -8.21 -8.27 3.43
C GLY A 104 -7.11 -9.25 2.99
N GLY A 105 -5.96 -8.72 2.54
CA GLY A 105 -4.81 -9.52 2.11
C GLY A 105 -5.09 -10.42 0.91
N MET A 106 -6.13 -10.12 0.13
CA MET A 106 -6.55 -10.96 -1.00
C MET A 106 -5.59 -10.82 -2.19
N ARG A 107 -5.23 -11.94 -2.82
CA ARG A 107 -4.54 -11.96 -4.12
C ARG A 107 -5.11 -13.04 -5.01
N ASP A 108 -5.00 -12.84 -6.31
CA ASP A 108 -5.19 -13.88 -7.32
C ASP A 108 -3.86 -14.13 -8.05
N HIS A 109 -3.35 -15.35 -7.93
CA HIS A 109 -2.15 -15.81 -8.62
C HIS A 109 -2.52 -16.89 -9.64
N GLY A 110 -3.07 -16.46 -10.79
CA GLY A 110 -3.42 -17.36 -11.88
C GLY A 110 -4.56 -18.32 -11.55
N GLY A 111 -5.55 -17.86 -10.78
CA GLY A 111 -6.68 -18.66 -10.29
C GLY A 111 -6.46 -19.26 -8.91
N ARG A 112 -5.25 -19.11 -8.33
CA ARG A 112 -5.00 -19.44 -6.93
C ARG A 112 -5.32 -18.24 -6.05
N MET A 113 -6.49 -18.26 -5.43
CA MET A 113 -6.96 -17.16 -4.58
C MET A 113 -6.39 -17.29 -3.17
N THR A 114 -5.57 -16.32 -2.75
CA THR A 114 -4.94 -16.33 -1.44
C THR A 114 -5.44 -15.17 -0.57
N PHE A 115 -5.42 -15.37 0.75
CA PHE A 115 -5.74 -14.36 1.75
C PHE A 115 -4.67 -14.37 2.83
N ASN A 116 -4.05 -13.23 3.06
CA ASN A 116 -3.14 -12.98 4.18
C ASN A 116 -3.56 -11.70 4.90
N PRO A 117 -4.62 -11.76 5.74
CA PRO A 117 -5.24 -10.57 6.33
C PRO A 117 -4.27 -9.71 7.13
N ARG A 118 -4.52 -8.39 7.14
CA ARG A 118 -3.72 -7.32 7.75
C ARG A 118 -4.60 -6.21 8.34
N LEU A 119 -5.70 -6.58 8.99
CA LEU A 119 -6.67 -5.65 9.57
C LEU A 119 -5.98 -4.67 10.56
N PRO A 120 -6.24 -3.35 10.45
CA PRO A 120 -5.78 -2.38 11.44
C PRO A 120 -6.30 -2.74 12.84
N GLN A 121 -5.51 -2.48 13.88
CA GLN A 121 -5.91 -2.82 15.26
C GLN A 121 -7.12 -2.01 15.75
N SER A 122 -7.29 -0.81 15.19
CA SER A 122 -8.41 0.10 15.45
C SER A 122 -9.74 -0.40 14.86
N TRP A 123 -9.72 -1.38 13.95
CA TRP A 123 -10.90 -1.85 13.23
C TRP A 123 -11.40 -3.16 13.84
N GLU A 124 -12.67 -3.22 14.18
CA GLU A 124 -13.27 -4.46 14.70
C GLU A 124 -13.47 -5.51 13.59
N ARG A 125 -13.96 -5.05 12.43
CA ARG A 125 -14.35 -5.92 11.32
C ARG A 125 -14.32 -5.18 9.98
N ILE A 126 -14.06 -5.90 8.89
CA ILE A 126 -14.49 -5.52 7.54
C ILE A 126 -15.29 -6.64 6.88
N THR A 127 -16.35 -6.27 6.17
CA THR A 127 -17.16 -7.22 5.40
C THR A 127 -17.26 -6.76 3.96
N TYR A 128 -16.97 -7.65 3.02
CA TYR A 128 -17.05 -7.37 1.59
C TYR A 128 -17.51 -8.59 0.81
N ARG A 129 -17.79 -8.42 -0.48
CA ARG A 129 -18.24 -9.50 -1.37
C ARG A 129 -17.33 -9.62 -2.57
N LEU A 130 -17.05 -10.85 -2.97
CA LEU A 130 -16.32 -11.20 -4.18
C LEU A 130 -17.18 -12.11 -5.03
N THR A 131 -17.03 -12.03 -6.36
CA THR A 131 -17.62 -13.02 -7.28
C THR A 131 -16.49 -13.69 -8.03
N VAL A 132 -16.37 -15.01 -7.87
CA VAL A 132 -15.29 -15.82 -8.44
C VAL A 132 -15.94 -16.94 -9.23
N ARG A 133 -15.73 -16.95 -10.54
CA ARG A 133 -16.25 -18.01 -11.44
C ARG A 133 -17.75 -18.29 -11.25
N GLY A 134 -18.55 -17.23 -11.04
CA GLY A 134 -20.01 -17.33 -10.82
C GLY A 134 -20.45 -17.57 -9.37
N SER A 135 -19.50 -17.88 -8.47
CA SER A 135 -19.76 -18.03 -7.04
C SER A 135 -19.58 -16.69 -6.33
N ARG A 136 -20.65 -16.16 -5.71
CA ARG A 136 -20.58 -14.95 -4.88
C ARG A 136 -20.32 -15.34 -3.43
N VAL A 137 -19.21 -14.86 -2.88
CA VAL A 137 -18.83 -15.07 -1.49
C VAL A 137 -18.89 -13.77 -0.72
N LYS A 138 -19.49 -13.80 0.47
CA LYS A 138 -19.32 -12.78 1.50
C LYS A 138 -18.10 -13.15 2.33
N VAL A 139 -17.16 -12.23 2.44
CA VAL A 139 -15.97 -12.33 3.27
C VAL A 139 -16.15 -11.42 4.48
N ASP A 140 -16.03 -11.98 5.67
CA ASP A 140 -16.12 -11.28 6.94
C ASP A 140 -14.80 -11.46 7.69
N LEU A 141 -14.03 -10.39 7.84
CA LEU A 141 -12.72 -10.40 8.48
C LEU A 141 -12.80 -9.65 9.80
N GLU A 142 -12.48 -10.34 10.89
CA GLU A 142 -12.31 -9.80 12.25
C GLU A 142 -10.83 -9.94 12.66
N GLN A 143 -10.48 -9.55 13.89
CA GLN A 143 -9.09 -9.63 14.37
C GLN A 143 -8.57 -11.07 14.47
N ASP A 144 -9.44 -12.01 14.83
CA ASP A 144 -9.09 -13.40 15.18
C ASP A 144 -9.73 -14.43 14.25
N THR A 145 -10.55 -14.01 13.28
CA THR A 145 -11.29 -14.92 12.40
C THR A 145 -11.49 -14.32 11.00
N LEU A 146 -11.53 -15.21 10.01
CA LEU A 146 -11.93 -14.92 8.62
C LEU A 146 -13.04 -15.89 8.23
N THR A 147 -14.23 -15.36 7.99
CA THR A 147 -15.39 -16.17 7.63
C THR A 147 -15.76 -15.95 6.16
N PHE A 148 -15.95 -17.05 5.46
CA PHE A 148 -16.47 -17.07 4.10
C PHE A 148 -17.89 -17.64 4.10
N THR A 149 -18.82 -16.95 3.44
CA THR A 149 -20.18 -17.45 3.22
C THR A 149 -20.49 -17.39 1.73
N ILE A 150 -20.68 -18.56 1.09
CA ILE A 150 -21.15 -18.61 -0.29
C ILE A 150 -22.63 -18.20 -0.30
N GLU A 151 -22.92 -17.05 -0.90
CA GLU A 151 -24.28 -16.53 -1.05
C GLU A 151 -24.93 -17.01 -2.36
N HIS A 152 -24.12 -17.37 -3.37
CA HIS A 152 -24.56 -17.88 -4.67
C HIS A 152 -23.45 -18.74 -5.29
N GLY A 153 -23.82 -19.78 -6.06
CA GLY A 153 -22.89 -20.67 -6.77
C GLY A 153 -22.42 -21.87 -5.94
N GLU A 154 -21.52 -22.66 -6.52
CA GLU A 154 -21.08 -23.95 -5.95
C GLU A 154 -19.95 -23.81 -4.92
N GLY A 155 -19.34 -22.63 -4.82
CA GLY A 155 -18.13 -22.40 -4.03
C GLY A 155 -16.84 -22.63 -4.81
N PHE A 156 -15.70 -22.59 -4.12
CA PHE A 156 -14.35 -22.70 -4.69
C PHE A 156 -13.29 -22.84 -3.58
N THR A 157 -12.07 -23.20 -3.96
CA THR A 157 -10.94 -23.33 -3.04
C THR A 157 -10.20 -22.01 -2.86
N VAL A 158 -9.81 -21.71 -1.63
CA VAL A 158 -8.96 -20.56 -1.25
C VAL A 158 -7.78 -21.01 -0.39
N TRP A 159 -6.77 -20.15 -0.26
CA TRP A 159 -5.64 -20.36 0.64
C TRP A 159 -5.53 -19.23 1.64
N VAL A 160 -5.67 -19.54 2.93
CA VAL A 160 -5.47 -18.58 4.02
C VAL A 160 -4.17 -18.93 4.72
N HIS A 161 -3.20 -18.01 4.74
CA HIS A 161 -1.85 -18.28 5.26
C HIS A 161 -1.22 -19.58 4.70
N ASN A 162 -1.38 -19.79 3.39
CA ASN A 162 -0.94 -20.99 2.65
C ASN A 162 -1.66 -22.31 3.01
N GLN A 163 -2.60 -22.31 3.95
CA GLN A 163 -3.46 -23.45 4.22
C GLN A 163 -4.68 -23.42 3.29
N GLN A 164 -4.98 -24.57 2.68
CA GLN A 164 -6.11 -24.72 1.77
C GLN A 164 -7.43 -24.84 2.53
N TRP A 165 -8.47 -24.18 2.01
CA TRP A 165 -9.84 -24.24 2.49
C TRP A 165 -10.80 -24.35 1.31
N ASP A 166 -11.72 -25.31 1.37
CA ASP A 166 -12.79 -25.43 0.39
C ASP A 166 -14.04 -24.71 0.89
N LEU A 167 -14.57 -23.81 0.08
CA LEU A 167 -15.78 -23.07 0.38
C LEU A 167 -16.96 -23.78 -0.28
N SER A 168 -18.02 -24.07 0.47
CA SER A 168 -19.28 -24.61 -0.08
C SER A 168 -20.48 -23.74 0.33
N ALA A 169 -21.63 -23.97 -0.31
CA ALA A 169 -22.88 -23.27 -0.02
C ALA A 169 -23.61 -23.80 1.23
N ASP A 170 -23.18 -24.94 1.78
CA ASP A 170 -23.91 -25.63 2.85
C ASP A 170 -23.81 -24.89 4.18
N GLN A 171 -22.62 -24.38 4.50
CA GLN A 171 -22.34 -23.66 5.73
C GLN A 171 -21.18 -22.67 5.56
N PRO A 172 -21.12 -21.60 6.37
CA PRO A 172 -19.96 -20.72 6.38
C PRO A 172 -18.68 -21.47 6.74
N THR A 173 -17.60 -21.19 6.00
CA THR A 173 -16.25 -21.65 6.34
C THR A 173 -15.61 -20.61 7.24
N VAL A 174 -15.35 -20.99 8.50
CA VAL A 174 -14.70 -20.13 9.50
C VAL A 174 -13.24 -20.53 9.64
N VAL A 175 -12.34 -19.60 9.35
CA VAL A 175 -10.90 -19.79 9.46
C VAL A 175 -10.37 -19.02 10.67
N PRO A 176 -9.83 -19.70 11.70
CA PRO A 176 -9.17 -19.04 12.81
C PRO A 176 -7.89 -18.31 12.36
N LEU A 177 -7.70 -17.08 12.84
CA LEU A 177 -6.52 -16.25 12.61
C LEU A 177 -5.80 -16.02 13.95
N PRO A 178 -4.89 -16.92 14.37
CA PRO A 178 -4.11 -16.72 15.61
C PRO A 178 -3.22 -15.46 15.55
N HIS A 179 -2.90 -15.00 14.33
CA HIS A 179 -2.25 -13.73 14.06
C HIS A 179 -2.60 -13.26 12.65
N GLN A 180 -2.38 -11.98 12.37
CA GLN A 180 -2.48 -11.38 11.04
C GLN A 180 -1.09 -10.99 10.51
N GLY A 181 -0.12 -11.89 10.73
CA GLY A 181 1.30 -11.74 10.42
C GLY A 181 2.04 -10.70 11.30
N PRO A 182 3.34 -10.45 11.02
CA PRO A 182 4.13 -9.53 11.80
C PRO A 182 3.65 -8.08 11.63
N ARG A 183 3.65 -7.32 12.73
CA ARG A 183 3.38 -5.88 12.77
C ARG A 183 4.67 -5.15 13.14
N MET A 184 5.07 -4.18 12.34
CA MET A 184 6.28 -3.39 12.58
C MET A 184 5.99 -2.34 13.65
N THR A 185 6.89 -2.20 14.61
CA THR A 185 6.77 -1.23 15.73
C THR A 185 7.52 0.08 15.48
N GLY A 186 8.33 0.14 14.42
CA GLY A 186 9.04 1.34 14.00
C GLY A 186 8.39 2.01 12.80
N ARG A 187 8.71 3.29 12.57
CA ARG A 187 8.32 4.00 11.35
C ARG A 187 9.05 3.40 10.13
N ALA A 188 8.41 3.44 8.97
CA ALA A 188 9.11 3.15 7.72
C ALA A 188 10.26 4.16 7.53
N PRO A 189 11.34 3.76 6.81
CA PRO A 189 12.39 4.69 6.45
C PRO A 189 11.85 5.86 5.64
N THR A 190 12.47 7.01 5.82
CA THR A 190 12.21 8.24 5.08
C THR A 190 13.42 8.57 4.22
N THR A 191 13.26 9.52 3.31
CA THR A 191 14.35 9.99 2.44
C THR A 191 15.63 10.32 3.21
N SER A 192 15.53 10.94 4.39
CA SER A 192 16.68 11.31 5.21
C SER A 192 17.42 10.12 5.81
N ASP A 193 16.73 8.99 6.03
CA ASP A 193 17.35 7.80 6.62
C ASP A 193 18.21 7.05 5.60
N ILE A 194 17.89 7.17 4.31
CA ILE A 194 18.61 6.47 3.22
C ILE A 194 19.63 7.36 2.50
N GLN A 195 19.52 8.68 2.65
CA GLN A 195 20.46 9.63 2.08
C GLN A 195 21.89 9.39 2.61
N GLY A 196 22.88 9.41 1.73
CA GLY A 196 24.29 9.18 2.08
C GLY A 196 24.68 7.71 2.21
N THR A 197 23.74 6.78 2.08
CA THR A 197 24.04 5.34 2.11
C THR A 197 24.78 4.92 0.81
N LEU A 198 25.82 4.10 0.97
CA LEU A 198 26.60 3.52 -0.12
C LEU A 198 25.88 2.29 -0.70
N ARG A 199 25.75 2.26 -2.03
CA ARG A 199 25.31 1.07 -2.77
C ARG A 199 26.41 0.04 -2.90
N ALA A 200 26.02 -1.17 -3.28
CA ALA A 200 26.94 -2.26 -3.63
C ALA A 200 27.90 -1.90 -4.78
N ASP A 201 27.51 -0.98 -5.67
CA ASP A 201 28.34 -0.46 -6.76
C ASP A 201 29.23 0.74 -6.36
N GLY A 202 29.22 1.14 -5.08
CA GLY A 202 30.00 2.27 -4.56
C GLY A 202 29.38 3.65 -4.80
N SER A 203 28.22 3.74 -5.46
CA SER A 203 27.50 5.01 -5.59
C SER A 203 26.79 5.41 -4.29
N VAL A 204 26.69 6.72 -4.05
CA VAL A 204 26.00 7.26 -2.87
C VAL A 204 24.56 7.61 -3.22
N ILE A 205 23.62 7.23 -2.35
CA ILE A 205 22.21 7.64 -2.48
C ILE A 205 22.12 9.16 -2.22
N THR A 206 21.72 9.89 -3.26
CA THR A 206 21.52 11.34 -3.22
C THR A 206 20.08 11.65 -3.59
N ALA A 207 19.22 11.71 -2.59
CA ALA A 207 17.88 12.24 -2.72
C ALA A 207 17.91 13.74 -2.37
N SER A 208 18.57 14.55 -3.19
CA SER A 208 18.61 16.00 -2.99
C SER A 208 17.54 16.69 -3.83
N ILE A 209 16.68 17.49 -3.19
CA ILE A 209 16.13 18.68 -3.84
C ILE A 209 17.27 19.70 -3.80
N PRO A 210 17.65 20.34 -4.92
CA PRO A 210 18.71 21.34 -4.84
C PRO A 210 18.24 22.47 -3.91
N THR A 211 19.00 22.72 -2.85
CA THR A 211 18.97 24.03 -2.20
C THR A 211 19.41 25.00 -3.27
N ILE A 212 18.47 25.74 -3.87
CA ILE A 212 18.82 26.88 -4.70
C ILE A 212 19.38 27.91 -3.73
N SER A 213 20.69 27.87 -3.51
CA SER A 213 21.43 28.95 -2.87
C SER A 213 21.39 30.15 -3.82
N LEU A 214 20.25 30.83 -3.89
CA LEU A 214 20.20 32.23 -4.30
C LEU A 214 20.62 33.06 -3.09
N GLU A 215 21.87 32.90 -2.66
CA GLU A 215 22.58 34.04 -2.07
C GLU A 215 22.89 34.98 -3.24
N ARG A 216 21.87 35.73 -3.67
CA ARG A 216 22.15 37.04 -4.25
C ARG A 216 22.58 37.89 -3.08
N GLN A 217 23.88 38.18 -3.02
CA GLN A 217 24.41 39.32 -2.29
C GLN A 217 23.56 40.53 -2.68
N PHE A 218 22.71 40.98 -1.77
CA PHE A 218 22.28 42.36 -1.78
C PHE A 218 23.47 43.15 -1.26
N GLU A 219 24.23 43.76 -2.17
CA GLU A 219 25.10 44.88 -1.82
C GLU A 219 24.21 45.91 -1.12
N ALA A 220 24.51 46.16 0.15
CA ALA A 220 23.97 47.30 0.85
C ALA A 220 24.57 48.55 0.20
N ASP A 221 23.74 49.28 -0.54
CA ASP A 221 24.03 50.66 -0.93
C ASP A 221 23.98 51.50 0.35
N GLU A 222 25.09 51.50 1.10
CA GLU A 222 25.33 52.48 2.16
C GLU A 222 25.67 53.81 1.50
N THR A 223 24.63 54.63 1.32
CA THR A 223 24.71 56.09 1.36
C THR A 223 25.76 56.55 2.38
N THR A 224 26.85 57.15 1.90
CA THR A 224 27.62 58.13 2.68
C THR A 224 28.21 59.21 1.77
N ALA A 225 27.94 60.46 2.20
CA ALA A 225 28.42 61.78 1.76
C ALA A 225 27.57 62.51 0.71
#